data_AF-A0A8B9CPB1-F1
#
_entry.id   AF-A0A8B9CPB1-F1
#
_cell.length_a   1.000
_cell.length_b   1.000
_cell.length_c   1.000
_cell.angle_alpha   90.00
_cell.angle_beta   90.00
_cell.angle_gamma   90.00
#
_symmetry.space_group_name_H-M   'P 1'
#
loop_
_entity.id
_entity.type
_entity.pdbx_description
1 polymer ?
#
loop_
_entity_poly.entity_id
_entity_poly.type
_entity_poly.pdbx_seq_one_letter_code
_entity_poly.pdbx_strand_id
1 'polypeptide(L)'
;MAAQRRAGPGGERRRPGGGKGRAPGTATATGRGWALRGAAPGAALLGSAVLVGGLLGWSLPGGRQGGAEVLARGSEAVRDRFVEVACSGDYGAGRRFEGCTPRKCGRGVTDTVITREEAERIRRSMIYNDKTFSRFFLFFNFCFLSQASILDLHSGALSLGKHFVNLYRYFGDKIQDIFTEEDFALYRDVRRRIQEKIAQVFGISSSAMYLTKPTFFSRINSSEAKTTHDEYWHPHIDKVTYGSFDYTSLLYLSDYAEDFGGGRFVFMDEGSNKTIEPRAGRVSFFTSGSENLHRVEKVRWGTRYAITISFTCNPDHGIGDPVLT
;
A
#
# COMPACT_ATOMS: atom_id res chain seq x y z
N MET A 1 -44.26 38.53 -5.83
CA MET A 1 -45.58 38.68 -6.50
C MET A 1 -45.52 37.84 -7.78
N ALA A 2 -46.19 36.68 -7.81
CA ALA A 2 -47.46 36.41 -8.52
C ALA A 2 -47.32 36.57 -10.06
N ALA A 3 -47.74 35.66 -10.95
CA ALA A 3 -48.76 34.62 -10.84
C ALA A 3 -48.62 33.51 -11.92
N GLN A 4 -49.29 32.39 -11.64
CA GLN A 4 -49.54 31.19 -12.46
C GLN A 4 -50.57 31.40 -13.59
N ARG A 5 -50.61 30.47 -14.58
CA ARG A 5 -51.79 29.70 -15.07
C ARG A 5 -51.35 28.69 -16.18
N ARG A 6 -51.50 27.36 -15.99
CA ARG A 6 -52.59 26.41 -16.42
C ARG A 6 -52.67 26.24 -17.97
N ALA A 7 -52.81 25.07 -18.62
CA ALA A 7 -53.33 23.73 -18.28
C ALA A 7 -52.85 22.63 -19.30
N GLY A 8 -52.96 21.33 -18.96
CA GLY A 8 -52.89 20.16 -19.88
C GLY A 8 -54.25 19.86 -20.56
N PRO A 9 -54.62 18.61 -20.98
CA PRO A 9 -53.99 17.28 -20.79
C PRO A 9 -54.07 16.28 -22.00
N GLY A 10 -53.59 15.04 -21.81
CA GLY A 10 -53.86 13.82 -22.63
C GLY A 10 -52.67 12.84 -22.54
N GLY A 11 -52.70 11.72 -21.81
CA GLY A 11 -53.49 10.48 -22.07
C GLY A 11 -52.74 9.66 -23.13
N GLU A 12 -52.07 8.54 -22.83
CA GLU A 12 -52.71 7.21 -22.82
C GLU A 12 -51.79 6.12 -22.21
N ARG A 13 -52.37 5.27 -21.35
CA ARG A 13 -51.82 4.01 -20.84
C ARG A 13 -52.16 2.89 -21.82
N ARG A 14 -51.31 1.84 -21.96
CA ARG A 14 -51.76 0.47 -22.32
C ARG A 14 -50.74 -0.63 -21.93
N ARG A 15 -51.11 -1.42 -20.93
CA ARG A 15 -50.98 -2.90 -20.79
C ARG A 15 -52.45 -3.42 -20.81
N PRO A 16 -52.82 -4.69 -21.14
CA PRO A 16 -52.36 -5.90 -20.41
C PRO A 16 -52.48 -7.28 -21.14
N GLY A 17 -52.18 -8.35 -20.39
CA GLY A 17 -52.70 -9.73 -20.55
C GLY A 17 -51.72 -10.71 -21.21
N GLY A 18 -51.41 -11.91 -20.71
CA GLY A 18 -52.01 -12.77 -19.67
C GLY A 18 -52.42 -14.12 -20.29
N GLY A 19 -51.73 -15.22 -19.96
CA GLY A 19 -52.10 -16.57 -20.41
C GLY A 19 -51.21 -17.69 -19.85
N LYS A 20 -51.81 -18.58 -19.05
CA LYS A 20 -51.22 -19.71 -18.31
C LYS A 20 -51.07 -20.98 -19.17
N GLY A 21 -50.14 -21.87 -18.77
CA GLY A 21 -50.47 -23.30 -18.65
C GLY A 21 -49.43 -24.35 -19.11
N ARG A 22 -49.13 -25.25 -18.17
CA ARG A 22 -48.83 -26.71 -18.30
C ARG A 22 -47.37 -27.19 -18.49
N ALA A 23 -46.87 -27.83 -17.43
CA ALA A 23 -46.05 -29.06 -17.44
C ALA A 23 -46.98 -30.25 -17.04
N PRO A 24 -46.55 -31.54 -16.94
CA PRO A 24 -45.22 -32.14 -17.12
C PRO A 24 -45.20 -33.45 -17.96
N GLY A 25 -44.01 -33.99 -18.23
CA GLY A 25 -43.82 -35.33 -18.81
C GLY A 25 -42.49 -35.96 -18.39
N THR A 26 -42.58 -37.12 -17.73
CA THR A 26 -41.54 -38.01 -17.23
C THR A 26 -41.13 -39.08 -18.26
N ALA A 27 -39.84 -39.46 -18.32
CA ALA A 27 -39.32 -40.80 -18.69
C ALA A 27 -37.77 -40.74 -18.76
N THR A 28 -37.05 -41.24 -17.75
CA THR A 28 -36.40 -42.58 -17.62
C THR A 28 -35.12 -42.84 -18.44
N ALA A 29 -34.04 -43.00 -17.68
CA ALA A 29 -33.04 -44.09 -17.68
C ALA A 29 -32.19 -44.40 -18.93
N THR A 30 -30.87 -44.40 -18.69
CA THR A 30 -29.83 -45.41 -19.01
C THR A 30 -28.49 -44.67 -19.03
N GLY A 31 -27.34 -45.12 -18.54
CA GLY A 31 -26.87 -46.37 -17.94
C GLY A 31 -25.33 -46.23 -17.95
N ARG A 32 -24.70 -46.08 -16.79
CA ARG A 32 -23.23 -46.10 -16.64
C ARG A 32 -22.81 -47.53 -16.32
N GLY A 33 -21.77 -48.02 -16.98
CA GLY A 33 -21.02 -49.17 -16.49
C GLY A 33 -20.12 -49.81 -17.55
N TRP A 34 -18.81 -49.81 -17.28
CA TRP A 34 -17.80 -50.86 -17.47
C TRP A 34 -16.42 -50.20 -17.50
N ALA A 35 -15.32 -50.75 -17.02
CA ALA A 35 -15.01 -51.76 -16.01
C ALA A 35 -13.48 -51.66 -15.82
N LEU A 36 -13.01 -51.91 -14.59
CA LEU A 36 -11.59 -52.06 -14.25
C LEU A 36 -10.98 -53.33 -14.86
N ARG A 37 -9.67 -53.27 -15.16
CA ARG A 37 -8.63 -54.34 -15.12
C ARG A 37 -7.34 -53.69 -15.68
N GLY A 38 -6.13 -53.77 -15.12
CA GLY A 38 -5.54 -54.72 -14.18
C GLY A 38 -4.26 -55.30 -14.80
N ALA A 39 -3.13 -55.12 -14.11
CA ALA A 39 -1.86 -55.89 -14.15
C ALA A 39 -0.77 -55.59 -15.22
N ALA A 40 0.43 -55.27 -14.69
CA ALA A 40 1.78 -55.50 -15.26
C ALA A 40 2.27 -56.92 -14.87
N PRO A 41 3.55 -57.35 -15.02
CA PRO A 41 4.71 -56.82 -15.77
C PRO A 41 5.44 -57.90 -16.64
N GLY A 42 6.47 -57.49 -17.41
CA GLY A 42 7.40 -58.41 -18.10
C GLY A 42 8.78 -57.78 -18.24
N ALA A 43 9.82 -58.53 -17.85
CA ALA A 43 11.21 -58.12 -17.69
C ALA A 43 12.10 -58.43 -18.92
N ALA A 44 13.38 -58.02 -18.83
CA ALA A 44 14.57 -58.38 -19.64
C ALA A 44 14.84 -57.44 -20.84
N LEU A 45 16.05 -56.93 -21.14
CA LEU A 45 17.44 -57.34 -20.88
C LEU A 45 18.43 -56.16 -21.06
N LEU A 46 19.65 -56.39 -20.55
CA LEU A 46 20.87 -55.59 -20.52
C LEU A 46 21.39 -55.08 -21.88
N GLY A 47 22.02 -53.90 -21.86
CA GLY A 47 22.90 -53.39 -22.92
C GLY A 47 23.73 -52.20 -22.44
N SER A 48 24.93 -52.47 -21.93
CA SER A 48 25.90 -51.46 -21.48
C SER A 48 26.56 -50.77 -22.68
N ALA A 49 26.50 -49.44 -22.74
CA ALA A 49 27.37 -48.63 -23.60
C ALA A 49 28.01 -47.52 -22.76
N VAL A 50 29.31 -47.67 -22.51
CA VAL A 50 30.16 -46.67 -21.87
C VAL A 50 30.43 -45.57 -22.90
N LEU A 51 29.95 -44.36 -22.64
CA LEU A 51 30.38 -43.14 -23.34
C LEU A 51 31.00 -42.20 -22.31
N VAL A 52 32.33 -42.11 -22.34
CA VAL A 52 33.10 -41.07 -21.65
C VAL A 52 32.97 -39.80 -22.49
N GLY A 53 32.03 -38.93 -22.12
CA GLY A 53 31.89 -37.58 -22.66
C GLY A 53 32.54 -36.56 -21.74
N GLY A 54 33.65 -35.95 -22.18
CA GLY A 54 34.32 -34.88 -21.45
C GLY A 54 33.44 -33.64 -21.31
N LEU A 55 33.22 -33.20 -20.07
CA LEU A 55 32.58 -31.92 -19.75
C LEU A 55 33.59 -30.79 -19.94
N LEU A 56 33.64 -30.21 -21.14
CA LEU A 56 34.10 -28.84 -21.32
C LEU A 56 33.01 -27.90 -20.80
N GLY A 57 33.15 -27.44 -19.56
CA GLY A 57 32.30 -26.41 -18.98
C GLY A 57 32.50 -25.09 -19.72
N TRP A 58 31.62 -24.79 -20.66
CA TRP A 58 31.40 -23.41 -21.06
C TRP A 58 30.67 -22.71 -19.92
N SER A 59 31.43 -21.93 -19.15
CA SER A 59 30.90 -20.92 -18.26
C SER A 59 30.14 -19.89 -19.10
N LEU A 60 28.83 -20.10 -19.27
CA LEU A 60 27.94 -19.00 -19.61
C LEU A 60 28.14 -17.94 -18.51
N PRO A 61 28.34 -16.65 -18.86
CA PRO A 61 28.33 -15.60 -17.86
C PRO A 61 26.92 -15.58 -17.27
N GLY A 62 26.79 -16.21 -16.10
CA GLY A 62 25.59 -16.11 -15.29
C GLY A 62 25.33 -14.62 -15.10
N GLY A 63 24.23 -14.15 -15.70
CA GLY A 63 23.73 -12.81 -15.45
C GLY A 63 23.73 -12.61 -13.94
N ARG A 64 24.50 -11.61 -13.50
CA ARG A 64 24.57 -11.17 -12.11
C ARG A 64 23.13 -10.98 -11.66
N GLN A 65 22.57 -11.92 -10.91
CA GLN A 65 21.43 -11.61 -10.06
C GLN A 65 21.99 -10.61 -9.06
N GLY A 66 21.83 -9.32 -9.35
CA GLY A 66 22.27 -8.25 -8.48
C GLY A 66 21.62 -8.46 -7.12
N GLY A 67 22.42 -8.96 -6.16
CA GLY A 67 21.95 -9.15 -4.78
C GLY A 67 21.39 -7.82 -4.29
N ALA A 68 20.22 -7.86 -3.66
CA ALA A 68 19.63 -6.68 -3.07
C ALA A 68 20.50 -6.21 -1.90
N GLU A 69 21.04 -5.00 -1.99
CA GLU A 69 21.82 -4.40 -0.90
C GLU A 69 20.86 -3.81 0.13
N VAL A 70 21.08 -4.14 1.39
CA VAL A 70 20.23 -3.66 2.49
C VAL A 70 20.69 -2.27 2.92
N LEU A 71 19.93 -1.24 2.54
CA LEU A 71 20.18 0.15 2.90
C LEU A 71 19.95 0.40 4.39
N ALA A 72 19.04 -0.32 5.04
CA ALA A 72 18.88 -0.28 6.49
C ALA A 72 18.29 -1.59 7.00
N ARG A 73 19.00 -2.26 7.90
CA ARG A 73 18.58 -3.53 8.53
C ARG A 73 17.60 -3.30 9.67
N GLY A 74 16.68 -4.22 9.91
CA GLY A 74 15.73 -4.14 11.01
C GLY A 74 16.43 -4.15 12.38
N SER A 75 17.54 -4.89 12.46
CA SER A 75 18.34 -5.04 13.68
C SER A 75 19.31 -3.90 13.98
N GLU A 76 19.54 -2.96 13.05
CA GLU A 76 20.43 -1.83 13.27
C GLU A 76 19.63 -0.57 13.61
N ALA A 77 20.14 0.26 14.53
CA ALA A 77 19.62 1.61 14.75
C ALA A 77 20.33 2.59 13.81
N VAL A 78 19.58 3.26 12.94
CA VAL A 78 20.14 4.21 11.96
C VAL A 78 19.91 5.63 12.43
N ARG A 79 20.97 6.34 12.83
CA ARG A 79 20.85 7.76 13.18
C ARG A 79 20.42 8.57 11.95
N ASP A 80 21.21 8.52 10.90
CA ASP A 80 20.95 9.13 9.61
C ASP A 80 21.76 8.39 8.54
N ARG A 81 21.11 8.05 7.44
CA ARG A 81 21.76 7.52 6.24
C ARG A 81 21.07 8.11 5.03
N PHE A 82 21.84 8.61 4.08
CA PHE A 82 21.32 9.23 2.86
C PHE A 82 22.11 8.74 1.66
N VAL A 83 21.40 8.36 0.61
CA VAL A 83 21.96 7.97 -0.69
C VAL A 83 21.48 9.00 -1.70
N GLU A 84 22.43 9.76 -2.22
CA GLU A 84 22.17 10.68 -3.33
C GLU A 84 22.04 9.90 -4.63
N VAL A 85 21.09 10.30 -5.47
CA VAL A 85 20.88 9.76 -6.82
C VAL A 85 20.70 10.91 -7.80
N ALA A 86 20.94 10.65 -9.09
CA ALA A 86 20.69 11.65 -10.12
C ALA A 86 19.21 12.02 -10.16
N CYS A 87 18.89 13.31 -10.15
CA CYS A 87 17.51 13.77 -10.29
C CYS A 87 16.94 13.39 -11.66
N SER A 88 15.71 12.91 -11.68
CA SER A 88 14.95 12.72 -12.92
C SER A 88 14.52 14.05 -13.54
N GLY A 89 14.07 13.98 -14.81
CA GLY A 89 13.49 15.12 -15.52
C GLY A 89 12.12 15.57 -15.01
N ASP A 90 11.54 14.86 -14.04
CA ASP A 90 10.16 15.08 -13.58
C ASP A 90 9.94 16.44 -12.88
N TYR A 91 11.04 17.11 -12.51
CA TYR A 91 11.05 18.41 -11.85
C TYR A 91 11.34 19.59 -12.81
N GLY A 92 11.61 19.29 -14.09
CA GLY A 92 12.36 20.17 -14.99
C GLY A 92 11.57 21.23 -15.79
N ALA A 93 10.27 21.05 -16.04
CA ALA A 93 9.54 21.90 -17.00
C ALA A 93 8.38 22.67 -16.35
N GLY A 94 8.61 23.95 -16.01
CA GLY A 94 7.55 24.92 -15.67
C GLY A 94 6.94 24.85 -14.27
N ARG A 95 7.43 23.98 -13.37
CA ARG A 95 6.89 23.77 -12.01
C ARG A 95 7.95 23.92 -10.92
N ARG A 96 8.80 24.95 -11.06
CA ARG A 96 9.83 25.27 -10.06
C ARG A 96 9.24 26.19 -9.01
N PHE A 97 9.26 25.73 -7.77
CA PHE A 97 8.87 26.48 -6.59
C PHE A 97 10.13 26.81 -5.82
N GLU A 98 10.36 28.10 -5.62
CA GLU A 98 11.53 28.60 -4.91
C GLU A 98 11.61 28.01 -3.51
N GLY A 99 12.81 27.56 -3.12
CA GLY A 99 13.04 26.99 -1.81
C GLY A 99 12.46 25.59 -1.57
N CYS A 100 11.79 24.94 -2.53
CA CYS A 100 11.26 23.58 -2.34
C CYS A 100 11.63 22.60 -3.45
N THR A 101 11.58 23.00 -4.73
CA THR A 101 11.80 22.06 -5.84
C THR A 101 13.16 21.35 -5.71
N PRO A 102 13.20 20.00 -5.80
CA PRO A 102 14.44 19.24 -5.64
C PRO A 102 15.56 19.74 -6.55
N ARG A 103 16.69 20.11 -5.95
CA ARG A 103 17.97 20.36 -6.63
C ARG A 103 18.98 19.22 -6.39
N LYS A 104 18.73 18.46 -5.34
CA LYS A 104 19.43 17.26 -4.90
C LYS A 104 18.36 16.19 -4.74
N CYS A 105 18.58 15.02 -5.34
CA CYS A 105 17.63 13.91 -5.27
C CYS A 105 18.28 12.72 -4.57
N GLY A 106 17.44 11.87 -3.98
CA GLY A 106 17.95 10.82 -3.13
C GLY A 106 16.92 10.23 -2.21
N ARG A 107 17.42 9.38 -1.34
CA ARG A 107 16.64 8.62 -0.37
C ARG A 107 17.40 8.52 0.93
N GLY A 108 16.71 8.79 2.02
CA GLY A 108 17.23 8.75 3.36
C GLY A 108 16.44 7.83 4.27
N VAL A 109 17.09 7.40 5.34
CA VAL A 109 16.50 6.60 6.40
C VAL A 109 17.07 7.03 7.75
N THR A 110 16.20 7.14 8.74
CA THR A 110 16.52 7.62 10.09
C THR A 110 15.57 7.01 11.12
N ASP A 111 16.08 6.75 12.31
CA ASP A 111 15.35 6.23 13.47
C ASP A 111 15.25 7.30 14.58
N THR A 112 15.56 8.58 14.29
CA THR A 112 15.65 9.64 15.31
C THR A 112 14.50 10.64 15.29
N VAL A 113 13.56 10.51 14.34
CA VAL A 113 12.46 11.48 14.19
C VAL A 113 11.39 11.27 15.26
N ILE A 114 11.16 10.03 15.67
CA ILE A 114 10.09 9.60 16.57
C ILE A 114 10.63 8.50 17.48
N THR A 115 10.14 8.45 18.73
CA THR A 115 10.50 7.34 19.62
C THR A 115 9.71 6.07 19.30
N ARG A 116 10.16 4.93 19.82
CA ARG A 116 9.45 3.67 19.66
C ARG A 116 8.07 3.71 20.34
N GLU A 117 7.98 4.35 21.50
CA GLU A 117 6.74 4.48 22.28
C GLU A 117 5.70 5.33 21.54
N GLU A 118 6.13 6.41 20.89
CA GLU A 118 5.28 7.23 20.04
C GLU A 118 4.78 6.43 18.82
N ALA A 119 5.65 5.67 18.16
CA ALA A 119 5.27 4.81 17.04
C ALA A 119 4.28 3.70 17.48
N GLU A 120 4.50 3.09 18.64
CA GLU A 120 3.60 2.10 19.23
C GLU A 120 2.26 2.71 19.66
N ARG A 121 2.25 3.97 20.12
CA ARG A 121 1.01 4.70 20.43
C ARG A 121 0.22 4.94 19.15
N ILE A 122 0.84 5.47 18.09
CA ILE A 122 0.16 5.66 16.80
C ILE A 122 -0.37 4.32 16.26
N ARG A 123 0.44 3.26 16.36
CA ARG A 123 0.03 1.91 15.99
C ARG A 123 -1.19 1.45 16.79
N ARG A 124 -1.21 1.65 18.12
CA ARG A 124 -2.33 1.27 18.98
C ARG A 124 -3.58 2.09 18.70
N SER A 125 -3.50 3.41 18.61
CA SER A 125 -4.69 4.23 18.27
C SER A 125 -5.32 3.81 16.94
N MET A 126 -4.52 3.24 16.03
CA MET A 126 -4.96 2.73 14.73
C MET A 126 -5.45 1.26 14.74
N ILE A 127 -5.03 0.44 15.71
CA ILE A 127 -5.27 -1.01 15.75
C ILE A 127 -6.13 -1.45 16.94
N TYR A 128 -6.05 -0.78 18.09
CA TYR A 128 -6.47 -1.26 19.40
C TYR A 128 -6.72 -0.12 20.42
N ASN A 129 -7.98 0.13 20.78
CA ASN A 129 -8.37 0.93 21.96
C ASN A 129 -9.07 0.03 23.00
N ASP A 130 -8.31 -0.61 23.86
CA ASP A 130 -8.74 -1.75 24.69
C ASP A 130 -9.95 -1.49 25.65
N LYS A 131 -10.70 -2.60 25.86
CA LYS A 131 -11.62 -3.02 26.94
C LYS A 131 -13.13 -2.73 26.98
N THR A 132 -13.70 -1.72 26.31
CA THR A 132 -15.17 -1.52 26.45
C THR A 132 -15.97 -1.89 25.21
N PHE A 133 -15.35 -2.14 24.06
CA PHE A 133 -16.13 -2.30 22.83
C PHE A 133 -15.62 -3.37 21.85
N SER A 134 -16.27 -4.52 21.95
CA SER A 134 -16.41 -5.54 20.91
C SER A 134 -16.83 -4.99 19.52
N ARG A 135 -17.20 -3.71 19.36
CA ARG A 135 -17.76 -3.19 18.09
C ARG A 135 -16.76 -2.53 17.15
N PHE A 136 -15.55 -2.15 17.61
CA PHE A 136 -14.43 -1.92 16.69
C PHE A 136 -13.82 -3.26 16.24
N PHE A 137 -13.78 -4.27 17.12
CA PHE A 137 -13.35 -5.65 16.83
C PHE A 137 -14.20 -6.34 15.73
N LEU A 138 -15.49 -5.98 15.63
CA LEU A 138 -16.39 -6.45 14.56
C LEU A 138 -16.12 -5.77 13.20
N PHE A 139 -15.70 -4.50 13.20
CA PHE A 139 -15.28 -3.78 12.00
C PHE A 139 -13.86 -4.20 11.56
N PHE A 140 -12.99 -4.53 12.53
CA PHE A 140 -11.63 -5.02 12.31
C PHE A 140 -11.62 -6.39 11.62
N ASN A 141 -12.52 -7.31 11.95
CA ASN A 141 -12.71 -8.59 11.21
C ASN A 141 -12.95 -8.38 9.70
N PHE A 142 -13.56 -7.26 9.30
CA PHE A 142 -13.78 -6.95 7.89
C PHE A 142 -12.51 -6.41 7.18
N CYS A 143 -11.64 -5.66 7.87
CA CYS A 143 -10.32 -5.24 7.33
C CYS A 143 -9.34 -6.42 7.15
N PHE A 144 -9.53 -7.55 7.85
CA PHE A 144 -8.73 -8.77 7.63
C PHE A 144 -9.10 -9.53 6.35
N LEU A 145 -10.17 -9.13 5.66
CA LEU A 145 -10.63 -9.84 4.46
C LEU A 145 -9.76 -9.57 3.24
N SER A 146 -9.04 -8.45 3.16
CA SER A 146 -8.14 -8.14 2.05
C SER A 146 -6.68 -8.09 2.48
N GLN A 147 -5.80 -8.31 1.52
CA GLN A 147 -4.36 -8.33 1.74
C GLN A 147 -3.79 -6.97 2.13
N ALA A 148 -4.34 -5.89 1.57
CA ALA A 148 -4.00 -4.53 1.90
C ALA A 148 -5.24 -3.76 2.34
N SER A 149 -5.05 -2.83 3.27
CA SER A 149 -6.05 -1.83 3.64
C SER A 149 -5.36 -0.48 3.85
N ILE A 150 -6.02 0.58 3.39
CA ILE A 150 -5.57 1.97 3.42
C ILE A 150 -6.60 2.80 4.18
N LEU A 151 -6.15 3.60 5.14
CA LEU A 151 -6.95 4.67 5.76
C LEU A 151 -6.29 6.03 5.51
N ASP A 152 -7.03 6.94 4.90
CA ASP A 152 -6.71 8.36 4.83
C ASP A 152 -7.45 9.11 5.95
N LEU A 153 -6.71 9.70 6.90
CA LEU A 153 -7.29 10.48 8.00
C LEU A 153 -7.87 11.83 7.53
N HIS A 154 -7.46 12.38 6.38
CA HIS A 154 -8.02 13.65 5.92
C HIS A 154 -9.43 13.48 5.35
N SER A 155 -9.64 12.45 4.54
CA SER A 155 -10.95 12.17 3.95
C SER A 155 -11.81 11.22 4.78
N GLY A 156 -11.20 10.48 5.71
CA GLY A 156 -11.81 9.36 6.41
C GLY A 156 -12.00 8.13 5.50
N ALA A 157 -11.43 8.12 4.30
CA ALA A 157 -11.59 7.02 3.36
C ALA A 157 -10.82 5.79 3.85
N LEU A 158 -11.55 4.72 4.15
CA LEU A 158 -11.03 3.41 4.48
C LEU A 158 -11.36 2.42 3.37
N SER A 159 -10.36 1.73 2.84
CA SER A 159 -10.57 0.61 1.93
C SER A 159 -10.98 -0.66 2.71
N LEU A 160 -12.14 -1.22 2.39
CA LEU A 160 -12.72 -2.42 2.99
C LEU A 160 -13.06 -3.45 1.90
N GLY A 161 -12.13 -4.37 1.61
CA GLY A 161 -12.29 -5.32 0.52
C GLY A 161 -12.47 -4.62 -0.83
N LYS A 162 -13.68 -4.73 -1.42
CA LYS A 162 -14.00 -4.10 -2.72
C LYS A 162 -14.56 -2.67 -2.62
N HIS A 163 -14.73 -2.13 -1.41
CA HIS A 163 -15.44 -0.87 -1.19
C HIS A 163 -14.59 0.14 -0.43
N PHE A 164 -14.87 1.43 -0.63
CA PHE A 164 -14.37 2.49 0.24
C PHE A 164 -15.50 2.97 1.15
N VAL A 165 -15.20 3.10 2.44
CA VAL A 165 -16.12 3.60 3.45
C VAL A 165 -15.57 4.90 4.02
N ASN A 166 -16.41 5.92 4.18
CA ASN A 166 -16.04 7.13 4.90
C ASN A 166 -16.26 6.91 6.40
N LEU A 167 -15.18 6.81 7.17
CA LEU A 167 -15.20 6.55 8.61
C LEU A 167 -15.94 7.65 9.39
N TYR A 168 -15.69 8.92 9.07
CA TYR A 168 -16.33 10.05 9.76
C TYR A 168 -17.84 10.02 9.60
N ARG A 169 -18.33 9.73 8.37
CA ARG A 169 -19.76 9.58 8.12
C ARG A 169 -20.34 8.33 8.78
N TYR A 170 -19.58 7.23 8.82
CA TYR A 170 -20.05 5.97 9.37
C TYR A 170 -20.17 6.00 10.90
N PHE A 171 -19.18 6.56 11.58
CA PHE A 171 -19.14 6.64 13.04
C PHE A 171 -19.82 7.90 13.59
N GLY A 172 -19.90 8.98 12.81
CA GLY A 172 -20.46 10.26 13.25
C GLY A 172 -19.80 10.71 14.55
N ASP A 173 -20.61 11.10 15.53
CA ASP A 173 -20.15 11.54 16.85
C ASP A 173 -19.31 10.50 17.62
N LYS A 174 -19.41 9.22 17.26
CA LYS A 174 -18.62 8.13 17.87
C LYS A 174 -17.20 8.03 17.33
N ILE A 175 -16.79 8.91 16.41
CA ILE A 175 -15.40 8.96 15.95
C ILE A 175 -14.44 9.28 17.13
N GLN A 176 -14.92 10.01 18.13
CA GLN A 176 -14.18 10.35 19.35
C GLN A 176 -13.90 9.12 20.23
N ASP A 177 -14.66 8.03 20.05
CA ASP A 177 -14.38 6.74 20.69
C ASP A 177 -13.26 5.97 19.97
N ILE A 178 -12.88 6.38 18.75
CA ILE A 178 -11.88 5.73 17.90
C ILE A 178 -10.57 6.50 17.92
N PHE A 179 -10.63 7.83 17.80
CA PHE A 179 -9.46 8.69 17.84
C PHE A 179 -9.66 9.81 18.84
N THR A 180 -8.62 10.11 19.61
CA THR A 180 -8.64 11.24 20.52
C THR A 180 -7.90 12.44 19.91
N GLU A 181 -8.13 13.64 20.47
CA GLU A 181 -7.38 14.83 20.06
C GLU A 181 -5.88 14.66 20.32
N GLU A 182 -5.49 13.90 21.35
CA GLU A 182 -4.08 13.61 21.61
C GLU A 182 -3.46 12.70 20.54
N ASP A 183 -4.23 11.81 19.91
CA ASP A 183 -3.75 11.00 18.78
C ASP A 183 -3.48 11.87 17.55
N PHE A 184 -4.42 12.77 17.25
CA PHE A 184 -4.26 13.75 16.17
C PHE A 184 -3.11 14.72 16.46
N ALA A 185 -2.95 15.17 17.70
CA ALA A 185 -1.84 16.02 18.12
C ALA A 185 -0.48 15.32 17.93
N LEU A 186 -0.37 14.05 18.32
CA LEU A 186 0.84 13.26 18.10
C LEU A 186 1.14 13.09 16.61
N TYR A 187 0.11 12.78 15.81
CA TYR A 187 0.27 12.66 14.36
C TYR A 187 0.79 13.97 13.72
N ARG A 188 0.19 15.12 14.08
CA ARG A 188 0.60 16.44 13.57
C ARG A 188 2.04 16.78 13.94
N ASP A 189 2.43 16.49 15.19
CA ASP A 189 3.78 16.73 15.65
C ASP A 189 4.81 15.84 14.94
N VAL A 190 4.53 14.55 14.79
CA VAL A 190 5.39 13.61 14.05
C VAL A 190 5.49 14.01 12.58
N ARG A 191 4.38 14.35 11.92
CA ARG A 191 4.36 14.84 10.54
C ARG A 191 5.23 16.10 10.37
N ARG A 192 5.17 17.04 11.32
CA ARG A 192 6.02 18.24 11.33
C ARG A 192 7.50 17.88 11.48
N ARG A 193 7.85 16.99 12.41
CA ARG A 193 9.24 16.52 12.59
C ARG A 193 9.79 15.82 11.34
N ILE A 194 8.96 15.04 10.64
CA ILE A 194 9.32 14.42 9.35
C ILE A 194 9.56 15.49 8.28
N GLN A 195 8.67 16.48 8.16
CA GLN A 195 8.79 17.59 7.22
C GLN A 195 10.10 18.36 7.43
N GLU A 196 10.42 18.69 8.68
CA GLU A 196 11.67 19.38 9.05
C GLU A 196 12.90 18.54 8.71
N LYS A 197 12.83 17.23 8.96
CA LYS A 197 13.94 16.31 8.64
C LYS A 197 14.21 16.23 7.14
N ILE A 198 13.16 16.09 6.33
CA ILE A 198 13.27 16.10 4.88
C ILE A 198 13.86 17.42 4.41
N ALA A 199 13.34 18.55 4.93
CA ALA A 199 13.80 19.88 4.58
C ALA A 199 15.31 20.06 4.86
N GLN A 200 15.75 19.63 6.03
CA GLN A 200 17.16 19.65 6.45
C GLN A 200 18.04 18.85 5.49
N VAL A 201 17.66 17.62 5.15
CA VAL A 201 18.51 16.68 4.38
C VAL A 201 18.64 17.08 2.91
N PHE A 202 17.56 17.61 2.33
CA PHE A 202 17.55 18.09 0.94
C PHE A 202 17.98 19.55 0.78
N GLY A 203 18.18 20.28 1.89
CA GLY A 203 18.60 21.68 1.85
C GLY A 203 17.51 22.61 1.27
N ILE A 204 16.26 22.34 1.63
CA ILE A 204 15.08 23.12 1.20
C ILE A 204 14.42 23.79 2.40
N SER A 205 13.52 24.74 2.13
CA SER A 205 12.73 25.40 3.16
C SER A 205 11.54 24.53 3.58
N SER A 206 11.44 24.20 4.86
CA SER A 206 10.29 23.48 5.41
C SER A 206 8.98 24.25 5.24
N SER A 207 9.01 25.59 5.18
CA SER A 207 7.80 26.42 5.00
C SER A 207 7.32 26.50 3.55
N ALA A 208 8.18 26.16 2.59
CA ALA A 208 7.84 26.10 1.16
C ALA A 208 7.40 24.69 0.72
N MET A 209 7.43 23.72 1.63
CA MET A 209 7.01 22.34 1.41
C MET A 209 5.67 22.12 2.13
N TYR A 210 4.66 21.64 1.44
CA TYR A 210 3.30 21.50 1.96
C TYR A 210 2.92 20.03 2.07
N LEU A 211 2.17 19.64 3.11
CA LEU A 211 1.53 18.33 3.16
C LEU A 211 0.58 18.19 1.96
N THR A 212 0.51 17.01 1.35
CA THR A 212 -0.41 16.76 0.22
C THR A 212 -1.14 15.43 0.34
N LYS A 213 -2.15 15.23 -0.50
CA LYS A 213 -2.96 14.01 -0.54
C LYS A 213 -2.52 13.07 -1.67
N PRO A 214 -2.66 11.76 -1.50
CA PRO A 214 -3.13 11.09 -0.29
C PRO A 214 -2.04 11.01 0.78
N THR A 215 -2.44 11.10 2.04
CA THR A 215 -1.64 10.72 3.20
C THR A 215 -2.36 9.57 3.87
N PHE A 216 -1.70 8.42 4.09
CA PHE A 216 -2.45 7.23 4.46
C PHE A 216 -1.70 6.22 5.32
N PHE A 217 -2.45 5.58 6.19
CA PHE A 217 -2.05 4.40 6.95
C PHE A 217 -2.25 3.17 6.09
N SER A 218 -1.25 2.31 6.05
CA SER A 218 -1.28 1.04 5.33
C SER A 218 -1.19 -0.11 6.33
N ARG A 219 -2.09 -1.08 6.16
CA ARG A 219 -2.06 -2.41 6.78
C ARG A 219 -1.89 -3.43 5.67
N ILE A 220 -0.82 -4.22 5.71
CA ILE A 220 -0.52 -5.23 4.70
C ILE A 220 -0.20 -6.56 5.37
N ASN A 221 -0.82 -7.65 4.92
CA ASN A 221 -0.53 -9.00 5.43
C ASN A 221 -0.36 -10.02 4.29
N SER A 222 -0.33 -11.30 4.65
CA SER A 222 -0.16 -12.42 3.73
C SER A 222 -1.47 -13.03 3.21
N SER A 223 -2.63 -12.40 3.43
CA SER A 223 -3.91 -12.85 2.85
C SER A 223 -3.88 -12.77 1.30
N GLU A 224 -4.81 -13.42 0.62
CA GLU A 224 -4.92 -13.28 -0.84
C GLU A 224 -5.49 -11.91 -1.24
N ALA A 225 -4.96 -11.34 -2.33
CA ALA A 225 -5.53 -10.16 -2.96
C ALA A 225 -6.89 -10.50 -3.58
N LYS A 226 -7.92 -9.71 -3.26
CA LYS A 226 -9.29 -9.89 -3.77
C LYS A 226 -9.61 -8.93 -4.92
N THR A 227 -8.84 -7.86 -5.05
CA THR A 227 -8.92 -6.86 -6.10
C THR A 227 -7.52 -6.46 -6.57
N THR A 228 -7.41 -5.83 -7.74
CA THR A 228 -6.15 -5.22 -8.20
C THR A 228 -5.65 -4.14 -7.24
N HIS A 229 -6.54 -3.46 -6.50
CA HIS A 229 -6.15 -2.48 -5.48
C HIS A 229 -5.50 -3.13 -4.25
N ASP A 230 -5.71 -4.43 -4.02
CA ASP A 230 -5.01 -5.18 -2.98
C ASP A 230 -3.58 -5.57 -3.40
N GLU A 231 -3.22 -5.40 -4.68
CA GLU A 231 -1.92 -5.76 -5.22
C GLU A 231 -0.87 -4.64 -5.00
N TYR A 232 -0.46 -4.46 -3.75
CA TYR A 232 0.49 -3.42 -3.32
C TYR A 232 1.95 -3.60 -3.81
N TRP A 233 2.30 -4.76 -4.37
CA TRP A 233 3.70 -5.14 -4.66
C TRP A 233 4.20 -4.73 -6.05
N HIS A 234 3.38 -4.02 -6.82
CA HIS A 234 3.75 -3.58 -8.15
C HIS A 234 4.69 -2.37 -8.10
N PRO A 235 5.74 -2.34 -8.97
CA PRO A 235 6.60 -1.17 -9.13
C PRO A 235 5.81 0.09 -9.49
N HIS A 236 6.14 1.20 -8.85
CA HIS A 236 5.56 2.50 -9.18
C HIS A 236 6.53 3.66 -8.86
N ILE A 237 6.18 4.83 -9.39
CA ILE A 237 6.86 6.10 -9.16
C ILE A 237 5.81 7.06 -8.62
N ASP A 238 5.98 7.51 -7.39
CA ASP A 238 4.97 8.29 -6.67
C ASP A 238 4.55 9.56 -7.41
N LYS A 239 5.51 10.29 -7.97
CA LYS A 239 5.22 11.52 -8.73
C LYS A 239 4.40 11.24 -9.99
N VAL A 240 4.60 10.09 -10.64
CA VAL A 240 3.80 9.66 -11.80
C VAL A 240 2.42 9.17 -11.35
N THR A 241 2.36 8.41 -10.26
CA THR A 241 1.12 7.84 -9.73
C THR A 241 0.17 8.89 -9.18
N TYR A 242 0.67 9.89 -8.44
CA TYR A 242 -0.16 10.88 -7.74
C TYR A 242 -0.07 12.30 -8.32
N GLY A 243 0.97 12.63 -9.09
CA GLY A 243 1.16 13.93 -9.73
C GLY A 243 1.62 15.04 -8.80
N SER A 244 1.06 15.15 -7.58
CA SER A 244 1.36 16.21 -6.62
C SER A 244 2.63 15.96 -5.79
N PHE A 245 3.10 14.71 -5.70
CA PHE A 245 4.20 14.37 -4.80
C PHE A 245 5.54 14.90 -5.36
N ASP A 246 6.26 15.61 -4.51
CA ASP A 246 7.65 16.01 -4.72
C ASP A 246 8.59 15.26 -3.76
N TYR A 247 8.12 15.01 -2.53
CA TYR A 247 8.80 14.19 -1.53
C TYR A 247 7.81 13.19 -0.90
N THR A 248 8.27 11.96 -0.70
CA THR A 248 7.51 10.91 -0.02
C THR A 248 8.24 10.50 1.24
N SER A 249 7.49 10.17 2.30
CA SER A 249 8.03 9.49 3.47
C SER A 249 7.14 8.33 3.91
N LEU A 250 7.77 7.31 4.49
CA LEU A 250 7.13 6.19 5.16
C LEU A 250 7.62 6.12 6.59
N LEU A 251 6.71 6.25 7.55
CA LEU A 251 6.94 5.91 8.96
C LEU A 251 6.50 4.46 9.19
N TYR A 252 7.45 3.60 9.55
CA TYR A 252 7.18 2.20 9.86
C TYR A 252 6.67 2.04 11.30
N LEU A 253 5.65 1.22 11.47
CA LEU A 253 4.97 0.95 12.75
C LEU A 253 5.08 -0.54 13.14
N SER A 254 5.94 -1.31 12.49
CA SER A 254 6.12 -2.75 12.76
C SER A 254 7.54 -3.18 12.47
N ASP A 255 8.01 -4.18 13.19
CA ASP A 255 9.37 -4.68 13.09
C ASP A 255 9.49 -5.85 12.10
N TYR A 256 10.37 -5.69 11.11
CA TYR A 256 10.71 -6.74 10.16
C TYR A 256 11.38 -7.92 10.87
N ALA A 257 10.97 -9.14 10.50
CA ALA A 257 11.38 -10.41 11.09
C ALA A 257 10.88 -10.68 12.53
N GLU A 258 10.13 -9.75 13.14
CA GLU A 258 9.48 -9.93 14.44
C GLU A 258 7.94 -9.90 14.32
N ASP A 259 7.37 -8.81 13.81
CA ASP A 259 5.92 -8.66 13.60
C ASP A 259 5.46 -9.27 12.27
N PHE A 260 6.34 -9.30 11.27
CA PHE A 260 6.04 -9.80 9.92
C PHE A 260 7.31 -10.20 9.14
N GLY A 261 7.14 -11.01 8.10
CA GLY A 261 8.20 -11.40 7.18
C GLY A 261 7.85 -11.13 5.71
N GLY A 262 8.86 -10.95 4.86
CA GLY A 262 8.68 -10.31 3.54
C GLY A 262 8.48 -8.81 3.70
N GLY A 263 7.70 -8.14 2.86
CA GLY A 263 7.26 -6.76 3.13
C GLY A 263 8.34 -5.67 3.16
N ARG A 264 9.58 -5.97 2.77
CA ARG A 264 10.66 -4.96 2.69
C ARG A 264 10.32 -3.93 1.62
N PHE A 265 10.75 -2.69 1.84
CA PHE A 265 10.64 -1.65 0.83
C PHE A 265 11.85 -1.73 -0.10
N VAL A 266 11.62 -1.73 -1.41
CA VAL A 266 12.66 -1.99 -2.42
C VAL A 266 12.70 -0.84 -3.40
N PHE A 267 13.82 -0.11 -3.44
CA PHE A 267 14.17 0.75 -4.55
C PHE A 267 14.79 -0.09 -5.67
N MET A 268 14.30 0.11 -6.89
CA MET A 268 14.68 -0.66 -8.07
C MET A 268 15.69 0.13 -8.90
N ASP A 269 16.98 -0.13 -8.67
CA ASP A 269 18.07 0.58 -9.32
C ASP A 269 18.65 -0.19 -10.52
N GLU A 270 19.28 0.56 -11.43
CA GLU A 270 20.11 0.01 -12.50
C GLU A 270 21.39 -0.62 -11.92
N GLY A 271 21.28 -1.86 -11.44
CA GLY A 271 22.41 -2.68 -11.01
C GLY A 271 22.11 -3.56 -9.80
N SER A 272 21.78 -2.94 -8.67
CA SER A 272 21.43 -3.65 -7.43
C SER A 272 20.33 -2.90 -6.70
N ASN A 273 19.21 -3.59 -6.47
CA ASN A 273 18.11 -3.05 -5.68
C ASN A 273 18.58 -2.68 -4.28
N LYS A 274 18.09 -1.55 -3.75
CA LYS A 274 18.33 -1.15 -2.36
C LYS A 274 17.10 -1.44 -1.53
N THR A 275 17.25 -2.15 -0.42
CA THR A 275 16.12 -2.52 0.43
C THR A 275 16.19 -1.87 1.80
N ILE A 276 15.04 -1.42 2.30
CA ILE A 276 14.87 -1.01 3.69
C ILE A 276 14.05 -2.09 4.40
N GLU A 277 14.59 -2.60 5.50
CA GLU A 277 13.89 -3.45 6.44
C GLU A 277 13.14 -2.55 7.44
N PRO A 278 11.79 -2.63 7.50
CA PRO A 278 11.01 -1.84 8.44
C PRO A 278 11.36 -2.12 9.91
N ARG A 279 11.30 -1.06 10.71
CA ARG A 279 11.50 -1.08 12.16
C ARG A 279 10.53 -0.07 12.77
N ALA A 280 9.88 -0.39 13.88
CA ALA A 280 8.95 0.55 14.51
C ALA A 280 9.66 1.88 14.86
N GLY A 281 9.15 3.00 14.36
CA GLY A 281 9.73 4.34 14.52
C GLY A 281 10.72 4.76 13.43
N ARG A 282 11.09 3.86 12.50
CA ARG A 282 11.95 4.20 11.37
C ARG A 282 11.19 5.05 10.34
N VAL A 283 11.83 6.12 9.89
CA VAL A 283 11.35 6.95 8.78
C VAL A 283 12.25 6.72 7.57
N SER A 284 11.66 6.29 6.45
CA SER A 284 12.27 6.33 5.13
C SER A 284 11.71 7.50 4.36
N PHE A 285 12.52 8.30 3.68
CA PHE A 285 12.06 9.44 2.91
C PHE A 285 12.86 9.62 1.63
N PHE A 286 12.26 10.13 0.56
CA PHE A 286 12.91 10.24 -0.74
C PHE A 286 12.23 11.27 -1.64
N THR A 287 12.93 11.73 -2.68
CA THR A 287 12.33 12.52 -3.76
C THR A 287 11.44 11.63 -4.63
N SER A 288 10.21 12.03 -4.88
CA SER A 288 9.17 11.17 -5.45
C SER A 288 9.27 10.86 -6.95
N GLY A 289 10.29 11.41 -7.63
CA GLY A 289 10.49 11.30 -9.08
C GLY A 289 10.95 9.93 -9.54
N SER A 290 11.14 9.80 -10.85
CA SER A 290 11.48 8.55 -11.53
C SER A 290 12.81 7.95 -11.09
N GLU A 291 13.67 8.73 -10.43
CA GLU A 291 14.91 8.24 -9.82
C GLU A 291 14.68 7.30 -8.62
N ASN A 292 13.46 7.24 -8.09
CA ASN A 292 13.06 6.37 -7.00
C ASN A 292 11.93 5.41 -7.42
N LEU A 293 12.07 4.69 -8.52
CA LEU A 293 11.20 3.54 -8.83
C LEU A 293 11.26 2.53 -7.68
N HIS A 294 10.09 2.14 -7.15
CA HIS A 294 10.08 1.29 -5.96
C HIS A 294 8.86 0.37 -5.88
N ARG A 295 8.95 -0.62 -5.00
CA ARG A 295 7.86 -1.54 -4.64
C ARG A 295 8.02 -2.05 -3.22
N VAL A 296 6.95 -2.63 -2.69
CA VAL A 296 7.00 -3.41 -1.44
C VAL A 296 7.03 -4.90 -1.78
N GLU A 297 7.89 -5.67 -1.13
CA GLU A 297 7.86 -7.13 -1.27
C GLU A 297 6.58 -7.72 -0.70
N LYS A 298 6.11 -8.85 -1.24
CA LYS A 298 4.97 -9.54 -0.64
C LYS A 298 5.27 -9.92 0.81
N VAL A 299 4.37 -9.56 1.72
CA VAL A 299 4.35 -10.06 3.10
C VAL A 299 4.00 -11.55 3.05
N ARG A 300 4.82 -12.35 3.71
CA ARG A 300 4.72 -13.82 3.74
C ARG A 300 4.03 -14.33 5.00
N TRP A 301 4.17 -13.61 6.10
CA TRP A 301 3.51 -13.87 7.37
C TRP A 301 3.43 -12.59 8.20
N GLY A 302 2.53 -12.56 9.18
CA GLY A 302 2.36 -11.40 10.07
C GLY A 302 1.67 -10.22 9.39
N THR A 303 1.77 -9.04 9.98
CA THR A 303 1.17 -7.80 9.44
C THR A 303 2.14 -6.63 9.53
N ARG A 304 2.32 -5.95 8.39
CA ARG A 304 3.12 -4.73 8.25
C ARG A 304 2.21 -3.51 8.37
N TYR A 305 2.54 -2.61 9.29
CA TYR A 305 1.90 -1.31 9.43
C TYR A 305 2.88 -0.18 9.08
N ALA A 306 2.42 0.80 8.30
CA ALA A 306 3.20 2.01 8.00
C ALA A 306 2.29 3.19 7.64
N ILE A 307 2.79 4.41 7.80
CA ILE A 307 2.13 5.64 7.37
C ILE A 307 2.92 6.24 6.22
N THR A 308 2.27 6.48 5.10
CA THR A 308 2.83 7.25 3.99
C THR A 308 2.42 8.71 4.15
N ILE A 309 3.40 9.59 4.36
CA ILE A 309 3.21 11.04 4.47
C ILE A 309 3.97 11.70 3.34
N SER A 310 3.23 12.46 2.51
CA SER A 310 3.75 13.00 1.26
C SER A 310 3.65 14.50 1.22
N PHE A 311 4.61 15.11 0.52
CA PHE A 311 4.73 16.55 0.43
C PHE A 311 4.83 17.02 -1.00
N THR A 312 4.29 18.21 -1.24
CA THR A 312 4.32 18.92 -2.52
C THR A 312 5.01 20.27 -2.33
N CYS A 313 5.65 20.73 -3.38
CA CYS A 313 6.14 22.09 -3.48
C CYS A 313 5.09 23.06 -4.04
N ASN A 314 3.99 22.53 -4.61
CA ASN A 314 2.91 23.35 -5.13
C ASN A 314 1.88 23.69 -4.04
N PRO A 315 1.74 24.96 -3.60
CA PRO A 315 0.76 25.34 -2.59
C PRO A 315 -0.69 25.00 -2.99
N ASP A 316 -1.01 24.97 -4.30
CA ASP A 316 -2.35 24.61 -4.78
C ASP A 316 -2.73 23.14 -4.51
N HIS A 317 -1.73 22.30 -4.23
CA HIS A 317 -1.92 20.90 -3.83
C HIS A 317 -1.69 20.69 -2.32
N GLY A 318 -1.43 21.77 -1.58
CA GLY A 318 -1.26 21.76 -0.14
C GLY A 318 -2.57 21.46 0.59
N ILE A 319 -2.48 20.68 1.67
CA ILE A 319 -3.58 20.41 2.59
C ILE A 319 -3.17 20.74 4.02
N GLY A 320 -4.15 21.06 4.86
CA GLY A 320 -3.93 21.22 6.30
C GLY A 320 -3.71 19.88 7.00
N ASP A 321 -3.36 19.94 8.28
CA ASP A 321 -3.34 18.74 9.13
C ASP A 321 -4.77 18.17 9.29
N PRO A 322 -4.91 16.84 9.50
CA PRO A 322 -6.21 16.27 9.78
C PRO A 322 -6.73 16.82 11.12
N VAL A 323 -8.05 17.00 11.19
CA VAL A 323 -8.76 17.52 12.36
C VAL A 323 -9.84 16.54 12.77
N LEU A 324 -10.02 16.36 14.09
CA LEU A 324 -11.12 15.56 14.63
C LEU A 324 -12.37 16.44 14.59
N THR A 325 -13.21 16.27 13.57
CA THR A 325 -14.50 16.96 13.41
C THR A 325 -15.65 15.97 13.40
#